data_AF-A0A9P6C1L4-F1
#
_entry.id   AF-A0A9P6C1L4-F1
#
_cell.length_a   1.000
_cell.length_b   1.000
_cell.length_c   1.000
_cell.angle_alpha   90.00
_cell.angle_beta   90.00
_cell.angle_gamma   90.00
#
_symmetry.space_group_name_H-M   'P 1'
#
loop_
_entity.id
_entity.type
_entity.pdbx_description
1 polymer ?
#
loop_
_entity_poly.entity_id
_entity_poly.type
_entity_poly.pdbx_seq_one_letter_code
_entity_poly.pdbx_strand_id
1 'polypeptide(L)'
;MALTRLQLLVAWTLAMAGVTVLAASPDNTVLVDSAKKYCMIMPRTPHTDIGDSEHSGGMQSYCSASAHTSDSQGLLPDNFWRNVEFKTGTGSQGARWAQLTGCIRPETVDRLNPGDSGGQYDSSGGDGGQGNPQGSVCAGFNHYVELVEPAGPRACIRCCDDSDDCPLTKDTAGCPAVVPGNYFNCG
;
A
#
# COMPACT_ATOMS: atom_id res chain seq x y z
N MET A 1 66.29 -40.94 -11.55
CA MET A 1 66.15 -39.47 -11.50
C MET A 1 64.71 -39.14 -11.85
N ALA A 2 63.96 -38.66 -10.86
CA ALA A 2 62.53 -38.39 -10.95
C ALA A 2 62.26 -37.02 -11.57
N LEU A 3 61.23 -36.91 -12.42
CA LEU A 3 60.69 -35.63 -12.88
C LEU A 3 59.18 -35.61 -12.57
N THR A 4 58.82 -35.05 -11.42
CA THR A 4 57.44 -34.89 -10.99
C THR A 4 56.95 -33.50 -11.43
N ARG A 5 55.96 -33.45 -12.33
CA ARG A 5 55.30 -32.21 -12.75
C ARG A 5 54.25 -31.79 -11.71
N LEU A 6 54.44 -30.62 -11.11
CA LEU A 6 53.50 -30.00 -10.19
C LEU A 6 52.47 -29.20 -11.00
N GLN A 7 51.20 -29.61 -11.00
CA GLN A 7 50.09 -28.83 -11.56
C GLN A 7 49.48 -27.99 -10.45
N LEU A 8 49.57 -26.65 -10.58
CA LEU A 8 48.81 -25.71 -9.75
C LEU A 8 47.37 -25.63 -10.25
N LEU A 9 46.40 -25.96 -9.40
CA LEU A 9 44.99 -25.67 -9.58
C LEU A 9 44.69 -24.34 -8.87
N VAL A 10 44.34 -23.31 -9.64
CA VAL A 10 43.84 -22.02 -9.11
C VAL A 10 42.32 -22.14 -8.99
N ALA A 11 41.80 -22.22 -7.77
CA ALA A 11 40.37 -22.23 -7.50
C ALA A 11 39.84 -20.78 -7.51
N TRP A 12 38.94 -20.48 -8.44
CA TRP A 12 38.23 -19.20 -8.49
C TRP A 12 36.97 -19.31 -7.63
N THR A 13 36.96 -18.65 -6.48
CA THR A 13 35.73 -18.48 -5.69
C THR A 13 34.93 -17.31 -6.26
N LEU A 14 33.81 -17.59 -6.95
CA LEU A 14 32.81 -16.56 -7.22
C LEU A 14 32.10 -16.21 -5.90
N ALA A 15 32.36 -15.02 -5.38
CA ALA A 15 31.51 -14.44 -4.34
C ALA A 15 30.20 -13.98 -4.99
N MET A 16 29.08 -14.63 -4.66
CA MET A 16 27.76 -14.10 -4.99
C MET A 16 27.45 -12.95 -4.04
N ALA A 17 27.51 -11.72 -4.53
CA ALA A 17 26.96 -10.57 -3.83
C ALA A 17 25.42 -10.72 -3.81
N GLY A 18 24.87 -11.04 -2.64
CA GLY A 18 23.42 -11.03 -2.45
C GLY A 18 22.90 -9.60 -2.57
N VAL A 19 21.96 -9.38 -3.49
CA VAL A 19 21.22 -8.11 -3.58
C VAL A 19 20.35 -8.00 -2.33
N THR A 20 20.72 -7.10 -1.42
CA THR A 20 19.82 -6.70 -0.33
C THR A 20 18.76 -5.78 -0.92
N VAL A 21 17.57 -6.31 -1.17
CA VAL A 21 16.39 -5.47 -1.41
C VAL A 21 16.13 -4.73 -0.10
N LEU A 22 16.33 -3.41 -0.09
CA LEU A 22 15.92 -2.58 1.04
C LEU A 22 14.41 -2.72 1.18
N ALA A 23 13.96 -3.34 2.28
CA ALA A 23 12.55 -3.34 2.62
C ALA A 23 12.08 -1.88 2.78
N ALA A 24 10.89 -1.56 2.26
CA ALA A 24 10.31 -0.24 2.45
C ALA A 24 10.20 0.09 3.96
N SER A 25 10.32 1.37 4.29
CA SER A 25 10.12 1.85 5.65
C SER A 25 8.71 1.48 6.14
N PRO A 26 8.50 1.18 7.45
CA PRO A 26 7.16 1.02 7.99
C PRO A 26 6.23 2.21 7.72
N ASP A 27 6.80 3.43 7.73
CA ASP A 27 6.12 4.69 7.37
C ASP A 27 5.63 4.75 5.91
N ASN A 28 6.13 3.84 5.06
CA ASN A 28 5.83 3.76 3.62
C ASN A 28 5.31 2.37 3.21
N THR A 29 4.75 1.61 4.16
CA THR A 29 4.25 0.25 3.91
C THR A 29 2.78 0.16 4.30
N VAL A 30 1.94 -0.29 3.39
CA VAL A 30 0.53 -0.65 3.65
C VAL A 30 0.38 -2.15 3.93
N LEU A 31 -0.74 -2.53 4.52
CA LEU A 31 -1.04 -3.92 4.87
C LEU A 31 -2.54 -4.18 4.76
N VAL A 32 -2.91 -5.30 4.17
CA VAL A 32 -4.30 -5.79 4.15
C VAL A 32 -4.32 -7.27 4.57
N ASP A 33 -4.50 -7.51 5.87
CA ASP A 33 -4.51 -8.87 6.46
C ASP A 33 -5.91 -9.26 6.97
N SER A 34 -6.65 -8.31 7.54
CA SER A 34 -8.06 -8.49 7.90
C SER A 34 -8.75 -7.14 8.10
N ALA A 35 -10.07 -7.15 8.32
CA ALA A 35 -10.85 -5.98 8.70
C ALA A 35 -10.38 -5.28 10.00
N LYS A 36 -9.52 -5.93 10.81
CA LYS A 36 -8.98 -5.37 12.06
C LYS A 36 -7.47 -5.13 12.03
N LYS A 37 -6.77 -5.68 11.03
CA LYS A 37 -5.30 -5.63 10.91
C LYS A 37 -4.94 -5.14 9.52
N TYR A 38 -4.72 -3.83 9.44
CA TYR A 38 -4.50 -3.14 8.17
C TYR A 38 -3.72 -1.85 8.38
N CYS A 39 -3.05 -1.41 7.33
CA CYS A 39 -2.43 -0.09 7.22
C CYS A 39 -2.80 0.52 5.88
N MET A 40 -3.02 1.84 5.86
CA MET A 40 -3.40 2.64 4.71
C MET A 40 -2.52 3.88 4.63
N ILE A 41 -2.39 4.50 3.46
CA ILE A 41 -1.70 5.78 3.33
C ILE A 41 -2.66 6.93 3.65
N MET A 42 -2.19 7.90 4.42
CA MET A 42 -2.92 9.13 4.71
C MET A 42 -1.98 10.33 4.52
N PRO A 43 -2.52 11.56 4.42
CA PRO A 43 -1.71 12.75 4.51
C PRO A 43 -0.90 12.78 5.81
N ARG A 44 0.33 13.26 5.74
CA ARG A 44 1.19 13.43 6.91
C ARG A 44 0.76 14.65 7.72
N THR A 45 0.29 15.70 7.07
CA THR A 45 -0.14 16.95 7.72
C THR A 45 -1.64 16.91 8.07
N PRO A 46 -2.06 17.54 9.18
CA PRO A 46 -3.48 17.64 9.53
C PRO A 46 -4.31 18.31 8.43
N HIS A 47 -5.58 17.89 8.30
CA HIS A 47 -6.61 18.51 7.46
C HIS A 47 -6.15 18.80 6.02
N THR A 48 -5.47 17.82 5.42
CA THR A 48 -4.91 17.95 4.07
C THR A 48 -5.77 17.17 3.09
N ASP A 49 -6.01 17.74 1.92
CA ASP A 49 -6.68 17.05 0.82
C ASP A 49 -5.75 15.93 0.32
N ILE A 50 -6.32 14.79 -0.06
CA ILE A 50 -5.57 13.62 -0.50
C ILE A 50 -4.63 14.00 -1.65
N GLY A 51 -5.14 14.70 -2.67
CA GLY A 51 -4.35 15.18 -3.80
C GLY A 51 -3.29 16.22 -3.45
N ASP A 52 -3.49 17.02 -2.41
CA ASP A 52 -2.48 18.00 -1.96
C ASP A 52 -1.30 17.33 -1.24
N SER A 53 -1.53 16.15 -0.66
CA SER A 53 -0.49 15.39 0.04
C SER A 53 0.47 14.65 -0.90
N GLU A 54 0.14 14.53 -2.19
CA GLU A 54 0.78 13.72 -3.23
C GLU A 54 2.15 14.25 -3.68
N HIS A 55 3.01 14.61 -2.73
CA HIS A 55 4.39 15.03 -2.95
C HIS A 55 5.34 14.29 -2.01
N SER A 56 6.64 14.30 -2.32
CA SER A 56 7.65 13.66 -1.47
C SER A 56 7.54 14.11 -0.01
N GLY A 57 7.38 13.15 0.91
CA GLY A 57 7.22 13.37 2.34
C GLY A 57 5.82 13.81 2.81
N GLY A 58 4.88 14.09 1.91
CA GLY A 58 3.53 14.58 2.23
C GLY A 58 2.56 13.51 2.74
N MET A 59 2.94 12.23 2.63
CA MET A 59 2.11 11.08 2.98
C MET A 59 2.81 10.17 3.99
N GLN A 60 2.03 9.34 4.67
CA GLN A 60 2.49 8.42 5.71
C GLN A 60 1.53 7.23 5.86
N SER A 61 2.05 6.06 6.20
CA SER A 61 1.25 4.90 6.60
C SER A 61 0.60 5.09 7.97
N TYR A 62 -0.71 4.85 8.03
CA TYR A 62 -1.55 4.86 9.21
C TYR A 62 -2.16 3.47 9.41
N CYS A 63 -1.92 2.87 10.56
CA CYS A 63 -2.26 1.48 10.84
C CYS A 63 -3.34 1.34 11.91
N SER A 64 -4.14 0.29 11.82
CA SER A 64 -4.94 -0.14 12.97
C SER A 64 -4.02 -0.55 14.12
N ALA A 65 -4.55 -0.54 15.35
CA ALA A 65 -3.75 -0.88 16.54
C ALA A 65 -3.07 -2.26 16.47
N SER A 66 -3.66 -3.22 15.76
CA SER A 66 -3.07 -4.56 15.60
C SER A 66 -2.04 -4.69 14.47
N ALA A 67 -1.94 -3.67 13.62
CA ALA A 67 -0.98 -3.58 12.52
C ALA A 67 0.11 -2.53 12.75
N HIS A 68 -0.03 -1.70 13.78
CA HIS A 68 0.96 -0.69 14.16
C HIS A 68 2.22 -1.36 14.71
N THR A 69 3.35 -1.15 14.05
CA THR A 69 4.63 -1.83 14.36
C THR A 69 5.79 -0.87 14.61
N SER A 70 5.60 0.43 14.37
CA SER A 70 6.63 1.45 14.47
C SER A 70 6.01 2.81 14.80
N ASP A 71 6.69 3.61 15.62
CA ASP A 71 6.31 5.01 15.92
C ASP A 71 6.37 5.91 14.67
N SER A 72 7.04 5.45 13.62
CA SER A 72 7.01 6.10 12.31
C SER A 72 5.69 5.90 11.58
N GLN A 73 4.71 5.18 12.12
CA GLN A 73 3.39 4.99 11.53
C GLN A 73 2.37 5.79 12.35
N GLY A 74 1.37 6.35 11.66
CA GLY A 74 0.19 6.87 12.32
C GLY A 74 -0.69 5.74 12.87
N LEU A 75 -1.58 6.09 13.81
CA LEU A 75 -2.56 5.17 14.37
C LEU A 75 -3.95 5.54 13.85
N LEU A 76 -4.65 4.59 13.24
CA LEU A 76 -6.06 4.72 12.91
C LEU A 76 -6.90 4.41 14.15
N PRO A 77 -7.88 5.26 14.48
CA PRO A 77 -8.85 4.95 15.52
C PRO A 77 -9.59 3.63 15.25
N ASP A 78 -9.92 2.88 16.30
CA ASP A 78 -10.65 1.61 16.18
C ASP A 78 -12.02 1.77 15.49
N ASN A 79 -12.61 2.96 15.53
CA ASN A 79 -13.87 3.30 14.88
C ASN A 79 -13.69 4.00 13.52
N PHE A 80 -12.48 4.04 12.96
CA PHE A 80 -12.20 4.66 11.66
C PHE A 80 -13.11 4.10 10.57
N TRP A 81 -13.22 2.78 10.45
CA TRP A 81 -14.24 2.18 9.61
C TRP A 81 -15.59 2.21 10.33
N ARG A 82 -16.56 2.90 9.74
CA ARG A 82 -17.98 2.75 10.11
C ARG A 82 -18.49 1.37 9.74
N ASN A 83 -18.16 0.93 8.52
CA ASN A 83 -18.41 -0.42 8.00
C ASN A 83 -17.24 -0.79 7.08
N VAL A 84 -16.80 -2.04 7.11
CA VAL A 84 -15.73 -2.52 6.24
C VAL A 84 -15.93 -3.98 5.89
N GLU A 85 -15.67 -4.32 4.64
CA GLU A 85 -15.58 -5.68 4.15
C GLU A 85 -14.12 -6.00 3.82
N PHE A 86 -13.58 -7.04 4.46
CA PHE A 86 -12.33 -7.64 4.04
C PHE A 86 -12.63 -8.80 3.10
N LYS A 87 -11.90 -8.85 1.98
CA LYS A 87 -12.03 -9.93 1.01
C LYS A 87 -10.69 -10.28 0.42
N THR A 88 -10.49 -11.56 0.13
CA THR A 88 -9.36 -12.08 -0.62
C THR A 88 -9.85 -12.87 -1.82
N GLY A 89 -9.01 -13.02 -2.83
CA GLY A 89 -9.32 -13.86 -3.97
C GLY A 89 -8.15 -13.98 -4.93
N THR A 90 -8.47 -14.44 -6.15
CA THR A 90 -7.53 -14.55 -7.26
C THR A 90 -8.06 -13.80 -8.48
N GLY A 91 -7.19 -13.10 -9.19
CA GLY A 91 -7.49 -12.40 -10.44
C GLY A 91 -7.70 -13.32 -11.62
N SER A 92 -7.93 -12.73 -12.80
CA SER A 92 -8.09 -13.46 -14.07
C SER A 92 -6.86 -14.28 -14.45
N GLN A 93 -5.67 -13.85 -14.02
CA GLN A 93 -4.40 -14.54 -14.22
C GLN A 93 -4.05 -15.53 -13.09
N GLY A 94 -4.95 -15.73 -12.11
CA GLY A 94 -4.73 -16.62 -10.96
C GLY A 94 -3.84 -16.03 -9.86
N ALA A 95 -3.36 -14.80 -10.02
CA ALA A 95 -2.60 -14.06 -9.02
C ALA A 95 -3.48 -13.67 -7.81
N ARG A 96 -2.90 -13.58 -6.61
CA ARG A 96 -3.68 -13.30 -5.39
C ARG A 96 -3.94 -11.82 -5.22
N TRP A 97 -5.03 -11.51 -4.54
CA TRP A 97 -5.29 -10.17 -4.02
C TRP A 97 -5.99 -10.23 -2.65
N ALA A 98 -5.83 -9.14 -1.89
CA ALA A 98 -6.55 -8.87 -0.64
C ALA A 98 -7.02 -7.42 -0.65
N GLN A 99 -8.22 -7.14 -0.15
CA GLN A 99 -8.79 -5.80 -0.17
C GLN A 99 -9.60 -5.47 1.09
N LEU A 100 -9.76 -4.17 1.32
CA LEU A 100 -10.78 -3.58 2.18
C LEU A 100 -11.60 -2.61 1.35
N THR A 101 -12.92 -2.65 1.52
CA THR A 101 -13.84 -1.64 0.98
C THR A 101 -14.87 -1.29 2.03
N GLY A 102 -15.23 -0.01 2.16
CA GLY A 102 -16.24 0.35 3.14
C GLY A 102 -16.42 1.85 3.38
N CYS A 103 -17.15 2.15 4.44
CA CYS A 103 -17.44 3.51 4.88
C CYS A 103 -16.50 3.90 6.01
N ILE A 104 -15.91 5.09 5.89
CA ILE A 104 -15.00 5.64 6.88
C ILE A 104 -15.69 6.70 7.75
N ARG A 105 -15.03 7.06 8.84
CA ARG A 105 -15.34 8.19 9.71
C ARG A 105 -14.20 9.20 9.57
N PRO A 106 -14.20 10.03 8.51
CA PRO A 106 -13.08 10.93 8.22
C PRO A 106 -12.82 11.89 9.38
N GLU A 107 -13.86 12.26 10.14
CA GLU A 107 -13.77 13.13 11.32
C GLU A 107 -12.94 12.56 12.48
N THR A 108 -12.65 11.25 12.46
CA THR A 108 -11.87 10.59 13.52
C THR A 108 -10.37 10.63 13.25
N VAL A 109 -9.95 11.01 12.04
CA VAL A 109 -8.54 11.07 11.63
C VAL A 109 -8.21 12.53 11.31
N ASP A 110 -7.42 13.18 12.17
CA ASP A 110 -7.08 14.60 12.05
C ASP A 110 -6.33 14.96 10.76
N ARG A 111 -5.70 13.98 10.10
CA ARG A 111 -5.05 14.14 8.79
C ARG A 111 -6.01 14.41 7.66
N LEU A 112 -7.24 13.91 7.76
CA LEU A 112 -8.21 14.02 6.68
C LEU A 112 -8.95 15.36 6.75
N ASN A 113 -9.20 15.93 5.58
CA ASN A 113 -10.21 16.98 5.40
C ASN A 113 -11.55 16.31 5.04
N PRO A 114 -12.60 16.36 5.90
CA PRO A 114 -13.89 15.75 5.61
C PRO A 114 -14.61 16.33 4.37
N GLY A 115 -14.22 17.52 3.91
CA GLY A 115 -14.78 18.15 2.71
C GLY A 115 -14.09 17.74 1.40
N ASP A 116 -13.00 16.98 1.46
CA ASP A 116 -12.24 16.56 0.30
C ASP A 116 -12.96 15.45 -0.49
N SER A 117 -13.03 15.59 -1.81
CA SER A 117 -13.56 14.57 -2.71
C SER A 117 -12.71 13.30 -2.75
N GLY A 118 -11.44 13.39 -2.35
CA GLY A 118 -10.51 12.27 -2.25
C GLY A 118 -9.45 12.25 -3.33
N GLY A 119 -8.70 11.15 -3.35
CA GLY A 119 -7.62 10.89 -4.30
C GLY A 119 -7.12 9.45 -4.21
N GLN A 120 -6.06 9.15 -4.96
CA GLN A 120 -5.48 7.82 -5.08
C GLN A 120 -4.05 7.80 -4.52
N TYR A 121 -3.71 6.72 -3.83
CA TYR A 121 -2.33 6.33 -3.52
C TYR A 121 -2.06 4.94 -4.07
N ASP A 122 -0.84 4.68 -4.51
CA ASP A 122 -0.51 3.41 -5.15
C ASP A 122 1.01 3.17 -5.21
N SER A 123 1.42 1.94 -5.53
CA SER A 123 2.85 1.57 -5.59
C SER A 123 3.52 1.66 -6.96
N SER A 124 2.77 1.92 -8.04
CA SER A 124 3.23 1.70 -9.43
C SER A 124 2.93 2.85 -10.42
N GLY A 125 2.28 3.90 -9.95
CA GLY A 125 1.92 5.12 -10.64
C GLY A 125 2.92 6.23 -10.37
N GLY A 126 2.47 7.49 -10.44
CA GLY A 126 3.32 8.66 -10.23
C GLY A 126 4.49 8.79 -11.23
N ASP A 127 5.37 9.74 -10.96
CA ASP A 127 6.50 10.06 -11.83
C ASP A 127 7.50 8.89 -11.94
N GLY A 128 7.57 8.33 -13.15
CA GLY A 128 8.43 7.19 -13.45
C GLY A 128 7.91 5.84 -12.94
N GLY A 129 6.64 5.73 -12.56
CA GLY A 129 6.03 4.47 -12.13
C GLY A 129 6.52 3.98 -10.77
N GLN A 130 6.90 4.91 -9.90
CA GLN A 130 7.50 4.62 -8.59
C GLN A 130 6.48 4.68 -7.44
N GLY A 131 5.20 4.84 -7.75
CA GLY A 131 4.13 4.99 -6.80
C GLY A 131 4.03 6.38 -6.19
N ASN A 132 2.92 6.59 -5.49
CA ASN A 132 2.68 7.76 -4.66
C ASN A 132 2.04 7.29 -3.34
N PRO A 133 2.80 7.25 -2.23
CA PRO A 133 4.15 7.78 -2.04
C PRO A 133 5.22 6.98 -2.81
N GLN A 134 6.30 7.65 -3.19
CA GLN A 134 7.40 7.01 -3.92
C GLN A 134 8.01 5.84 -3.13
N GLY A 135 8.14 4.68 -3.78
CA GLY A 135 8.70 3.46 -3.19
C GLY A 135 7.82 2.82 -2.10
N SER A 136 6.54 3.20 -2.05
CA SER A 136 5.57 2.57 -1.17
C SER A 136 5.26 1.14 -1.62
N VAL A 137 4.93 0.27 -0.68
CA VAL A 137 4.66 -1.15 -0.96
C VAL A 137 3.50 -1.65 -0.14
N CYS A 138 2.87 -2.74 -0.59
CA CYS A 138 2.02 -3.54 0.28
C CYS A 138 2.73 -4.79 0.77
N ALA A 139 2.73 -4.99 2.09
CA ALA A 139 3.36 -6.15 2.69
C ALA A 139 2.75 -7.47 2.18
N GLY A 140 3.57 -8.28 1.51
CA GLY A 140 3.19 -9.61 1.01
C GLY A 140 2.57 -9.66 -0.39
N PHE A 141 2.54 -8.51 -1.09
CA PHE A 141 2.03 -8.35 -2.45
C PHE A 141 2.98 -7.49 -3.30
N ASN A 142 2.85 -7.54 -4.62
CA ASN A 142 3.72 -6.79 -5.54
C ASN A 142 3.23 -5.36 -5.78
N HIS A 143 1.92 -5.13 -5.72
CA HIS A 143 1.30 -3.85 -6.01
C HIS A 143 0.20 -3.52 -5.00
N TYR A 144 -0.16 -2.24 -4.91
CA TYR A 144 -1.42 -1.82 -4.31
C TYR A 144 -2.02 -0.61 -5.01
N VAL A 145 -3.33 -0.46 -4.84
CA VAL A 145 -4.08 0.76 -5.12
C VAL A 145 -4.97 1.07 -3.93
N GLU A 146 -5.02 2.32 -3.54
CA GLU A 146 -5.79 2.85 -2.42
C GLU A 146 -6.48 4.13 -2.84
N LEU A 147 -7.77 4.27 -2.50
CA LEU A 147 -8.47 5.54 -2.62
C LEU A 147 -9.11 5.88 -1.27
N VAL A 148 -8.99 7.14 -0.89
CA VAL A 148 -9.61 7.71 0.31
C VAL A 148 -10.50 8.87 -0.15
N GLU A 149 -11.80 8.80 0.16
CA GLU A 149 -12.79 9.79 -0.28
C GLU A 149 -13.58 10.31 0.94
N PRO A 150 -13.02 11.30 1.67
CA PRO A 150 -13.61 11.81 2.90
C PRO A 150 -15.03 12.37 2.75
N ALA A 151 -15.31 13.13 1.69
CA ALA A 151 -16.64 13.70 1.44
C ALA A 151 -17.67 12.63 1.02
N GLY A 152 -17.21 11.52 0.43
CA GLY A 152 -18.01 10.34 0.06
C GLY A 152 -18.16 9.31 1.19
N PRO A 153 -17.95 9.72 2.45
CA PRO A 153 -17.24 9.01 3.53
C PRO A 153 -16.92 7.53 3.26
N ARG A 154 -16.02 7.27 2.31
CA ARG A 154 -15.63 5.91 1.93
C ARG A 154 -14.15 5.81 1.60
N ALA A 155 -13.63 4.60 1.70
CA ALA A 155 -12.28 4.28 1.26
C ALA A 155 -12.20 2.82 0.79
N CYS A 156 -11.14 2.54 0.05
CA CYS A 156 -10.84 1.23 -0.46
C CYS A 156 -9.34 1.07 -0.63
N ILE A 157 -8.84 -0.12 -0.37
CA ILE A 157 -7.45 -0.50 -0.61
C ILE A 157 -7.45 -1.93 -1.13
N ARG A 158 -6.64 -2.20 -2.15
CA ARG A 158 -6.37 -3.56 -2.62
C ARG A 158 -4.87 -3.74 -2.80
N CYS A 159 -4.35 -4.81 -2.24
CA CYS A 159 -3.04 -5.34 -2.54
C CYS A 159 -3.15 -6.52 -3.49
N CYS A 160 -2.27 -6.61 -4.48
CA CYS A 160 -2.33 -7.62 -5.52
C CYS A 160 -0.93 -8.09 -5.96
N ASP A 161 -0.84 -9.36 -6.36
CA ASP A 161 0.37 -9.93 -6.94
C ASP A 161 0.53 -9.56 -8.43
N ASP A 162 -0.58 -9.26 -9.12
CA ASP A 162 -0.64 -8.84 -10.52
C ASP A 162 -1.17 -7.40 -10.62
N SER A 163 -0.46 -6.55 -11.36
CA SER A 163 -0.85 -5.14 -11.57
C SER A 163 -2.23 -4.98 -12.20
N ASP A 164 -2.70 -5.95 -12.99
CA ASP A 164 -4.04 -5.90 -13.62
C ASP A 164 -5.17 -5.93 -12.57
N ASP A 165 -4.92 -6.48 -11.37
CA ASP A 165 -5.87 -6.54 -10.27
C ASP A 165 -5.89 -5.24 -9.41
N CYS A 166 -4.92 -4.34 -9.60
CA CYS A 166 -4.82 -3.01 -8.98
C CYS A 166 -4.79 -1.89 -10.03
N PRO A 167 -5.92 -1.60 -10.69
CA PRO A 167 -5.97 -0.65 -11.80
C PRO A 167 -5.74 0.79 -11.34
N LEU A 168 -4.81 1.50 -11.97
CA LEU A 168 -4.48 2.90 -11.65
C LEU A 168 -5.20 3.92 -12.54
N THR A 169 -5.83 3.49 -13.65
CA THR A 169 -6.35 4.38 -14.71
C THR A 169 -7.75 4.96 -14.44
N LYS A 170 -8.26 4.85 -13.22
CA LYS A 170 -9.63 5.24 -12.83
C LYS A 170 -9.68 6.05 -11.53
N ASP A 171 -8.58 6.70 -11.20
CA ASP A 171 -8.38 7.60 -10.06
C ASP A 171 -9.56 8.56 -9.79
N THR A 172 -10.13 9.19 -10.83
CA THR A 172 -11.25 10.14 -10.70
C THR A 172 -12.64 9.49 -10.66
N ALA A 173 -12.75 8.19 -10.94
CA ALA A 173 -14.01 7.45 -10.94
C ALA A 173 -14.40 6.94 -9.54
N GLY A 174 -13.45 7.01 -8.61
CA GLY A 174 -13.63 6.67 -7.21
C GLY A 174 -13.64 5.18 -6.89
N CYS A 175 -13.72 4.89 -5.60
CA CYS A 175 -13.54 3.59 -5.00
C CYS A 175 -14.35 2.46 -5.65
N PRO A 176 -15.67 2.60 -5.86
CA PRO A 176 -16.47 1.53 -6.47
C PRO A 176 -16.04 1.17 -7.90
N ALA A 177 -15.44 2.11 -8.64
CA ALA A 177 -14.97 1.90 -10.00
C ALA A 177 -13.55 1.29 -10.06
N VAL A 178 -12.69 1.63 -9.10
CA VAL A 178 -11.30 1.14 -9.01
C VAL A 178 -11.24 -0.22 -8.31
N VAL A 179 -11.83 -0.33 -7.13
CA VAL A 179 -11.86 -1.57 -6.33
C VAL A 179 -13.32 -1.99 -6.15
N PRO A 180 -13.86 -2.86 -7.01
CA PRO A 180 -15.20 -3.40 -6.80
C PRO A 180 -15.30 -4.14 -5.46
N GLY A 181 -16.37 -3.88 -4.71
CA GLY A 181 -16.57 -4.43 -3.38
C GLY A 181 -17.84 -3.90 -2.73
N ASN A 182 -18.00 -4.18 -1.44
CA ASN A 182 -19.13 -3.70 -0.66
C ASN A 182 -18.83 -2.33 -0.05
N TYR A 183 -19.69 -1.36 -0.38
CA TYR A 183 -19.62 0.02 0.11
C TYR A 183 -20.83 0.42 0.96
N PHE A 184 -21.66 -0.53 1.40
CA PHE A 184 -22.69 -0.32 2.44
C PHE A 184 -23.56 0.95 2.29
N ASN A 185 -23.74 1.48 1.08
CA ASN A 185 -24.31 2.80 0.81
C ASN A 185 -23.66 3.93 1.63
N CYS A 186 -22.34 4.10 1.55
CA CYS A 186 -21.65 5.22 2.19
C CYS A 186 -22.24 6.56 1.73
N GLY A 187 -22.97 7.19 2.63
CA GLY A 187 -23.66 8.47 2.50
C GLY A 187 -24.53 8.68 3.72
#